data_AF-A0A478FPY5-F1
#
_entry.id   AF-A0A478FPY5-F1
#
_cell.length_a   1.000
_cell.length_b   1.000
_cell.length_c   1.000
_cell.angle_alpha   90.00
_cell.angle_beta   90.00
_cell.angle_gamma   90.00
#
_symmetry.space_group_name_H-M   'P 1'
#
loop_
_entity.id
_entity.type
_entity.pdbx_description
1 polymer ?
#
loop_
_entity_poly.entity_id
_entity_poly.type
_entity_poly.pdbx_seq_one_letter_code
_entity_poly.pdbx_strand_id
1 'polypeptide(L)'
;MKEFERIANLFSNRSRFEQWSKIERAFIKFIFRQKDRKSWPKSEELLLECKVDPFEVLGVLEKHENEHSAFKGVVLSKSSLLNDPKFIYGIDYAGFVNTGNSLLIKEWNNNFFVKIKEVQKKLKEIAFEYKELVQIGRTHGVHGEPTSFGYRFAITYNDVYRCLDAICNMRKFLEVVVFDFDSLFDPSNGLELQTFIAEELGLFYDTGNSYRVHRGRYLTYLGHLNGLAQIINKQVLDLKMMGSKEIGEIKLDGSLISALSKIELSAKLINEHLFGYESLGDAISLNSECFIKQSEDYLYGIMRETWLLINRYLFVLENLVVDKEKVSRNILKSGESVYSQKVLNHLIKKTGLSRKIIAEDLKMVVSSVGNQTFREALSKSRYARYFSKDEFDVMFDRESYLVNIDQIYKRIFASEFKAIALKKVVWHEWEIHDAIERLAVVLNKEYVGSKLPIVLVAFAERSLVFLGHLMLKLNFPVTLMTFPHKREDLEISDINCDFDLIRNRRMLIVDFLIHKESNLDNFIDKLTRKVTLTDVKICALLKFKDVTDEYFVVNWSAIECEPDDFYAGFGKDCGSSDSCRHLPDIGITI
;
A
#
# COMPACT_ATOMS: atom_id res chain seq x y z
N MET A 1 -0.74 -7.01 23.24
CA MET A 1 -2.04 -6.79 23.91
C MET A 1 -2.60 -5.41 23.58
N LYS A 2 -1.91 -4.31 23.92
CA LYS A 2 -2.36 -2.92 23.60
C LYS A 2 -2.65 -2.66 22.11
N GLU A 3 -1.81 -3.19 21.20
CA GLU A 3 -2.02 -3.01 19.75
C GLU A 3 -3.24 -3.79 19.23
N PHE A 4 -3.49 -4.97 19.79
CA PHE A 4 -4.66 -5.78 19.47
C PHE A 4 -5.95 -5.14 19.99
N GLU A 5 -5.95 -4.65 21.23
CA GLU A 5 -7.07 -3.90 21.80
C GLU A 5 -7.37 -2.64 20.98
N ARG A 6 -6.35 -1.94 20.49
CA ARG A 6 -6.53 -0.76 19.63
C ARG A 6 -7.32 -1.08 18.36
N ILE A 7 -6.93 -2.12 17.60
CA ILE A 7 -7.64 -2.49 16.37
C ILE A 7 -8.99 -3.15 16.65
N ALA A 8 -9.11 -3.94 17.72
CA ALA A 8 -10.40 -4.49 18.14
C ALA A 8 -11.40 -3.37 18.48
N ASN A 9 -10.92 -2.32 19.15
CA ASN A 9 -11.74 -1.15 19.51
C ASN A 9 -12.07 -0.27 18.32
N LEU A 10 -11.31 -0.32 17.22
CA LEU A 10 -11.56 0.47 16.01
C LEU A 10 -12.94 0.21 15.43
N PHE A 11 -13.45 -1.02 15.53
CA PHE A 11 -14.76 -1.43 14.99
C PHE A 11 -15.89 -1.40 16.03
N SER A 12 -15.67 -0.75 17.17
CA SER A 12 -16.69 -0.62 18.22
C SER A 12 -17.65 0.54 17.95
N ASN A 13 -18.85 0.50 18.55
CA ASN A 13 -19.77 1.64 18.57
C ASN A 13 -19.11 2.90 19.14
N ARG A 14 -18.19 2.73 20.10
CA ARG A 14 -17.41 3.84 20.64
C ARG A 14 -16.63 4.56 19.54
N SER A 15 -15.84 3.81 18.78
CA SER A 15 -15.06 4.36 17.66
C SER A 15 -15.96 4.96 16.58
N ARG A 16 -17.10 4.33 16.27
CA ARG A 16 -18.10 4.87 15.33
C ARG A 16 -18.55 6.29 15.73
N PHE A 17 -18.99 6.48 16.97
CA PHE A 17 -19.44 7.80 17.45
C PHE A 17 -18.30 8.81 17.56
N GLU A 18 -17.06 8.36 17.84
CA GLU A 18 -15.88 9.21 17.77
C GLU A 18 -15.61 9.72 16.34
N GLN A 19 -15.77 8.86 15.32
CA GLN A 19 -15.65 9.29 13.91
C GLN A 19 -16.78 10.23 13.50
N TRP A 20 -18.03 9.96 13.90
CA TRP A 20 -19.15 10.86 13.63
C TRP A 20 -18.96 12.23 14.30
N SER A 21 -18.41 12.27 15.51
CA SER A 21 -18.07 13.53 16.16
C SER A 21 -17.01 14.33 15.38
N LYS A 22 -16.05 13.68 14.71
CA LYS A 22 -15.11 14.37 13.81
C LYS A 22 -15.83 15.00 12.61
N ILE A 23 -16.77 14.26 12.00
CA ILE A 23 -17.57 14.75 10.86
C ILE A 23 -18.42 15.93 11.28
N GLU A 24 -19.14 15.83 12.41
CA GLU A 24 -19.98 16.90 12.93
C GLU A 24 -19.16 18.17 13.23
N ARG A 25 -17.99 18.03 13.85
CA ARG A 25 -17.09 19.18 14.08
C ARG A 25 -16.61 19.82 12.78
N ALA A 26 -16.28 19.03 11.77
CA ALA A 26 -15.90 19.55 10.45
C ALA A 26 -17.07 20.29 9.78
N PHE A 27 -18.29 19.75 9.88
CA PHE A 27 -19.51 20.42 9.40
C PHE A 27 -19.76 21.76 10.11
N ILE A 28 -19.64 21.79 11.44
CA ILE A 28 -19.81 23.02 12.22
C ILE A 28 -18.80 24.09 11.77
N LYS A 29 -17.52 23.71 11.60
CA LYS A 29 -16.48 24.63 11.06
C LYS A 29 -16.86 25.20 9.69
N PHE A 30 -17.41 24.38 8.81
CA PHE A 30 -17.86 24.82 7.49
C PHE A 30 -18.97 25.88 7.59
N ILE A 31 -19.99 25.63 8.41
CA ILE A 31 -21.11 26.57 8.60
C ILE A 31 -20.65 27.92 9.16
N PHE A 32 -19.70 27.93 10.11
CA PHE A 32 -19.14 29.19 10.62
C PHE A 32 -18.31 29.93 9.58
N ARG A 33 -17.54 29.21 8.74
CA ARG A 33 -16.77 29.81 7.66
C ARG A 33 -17.65 30.56 6.65
N GLN A 34 -18.87 30.09 6.40
CA GLN A 34 -19.83 30.74 5.51
C GLN A 34 -20.39 32.08 6.06
N LYS A 35 -20.44 32.28 7.38
CA LYS A 35 -21.17 33.41 8.00
C LYS A 35 -20.34 34.64 8.39
N ASP A 36 -19.01 34.63 8.17
CA ASP A 36 -18.00 35.69 8.45
C ASP A 36 -16.90 35.19 9.42
N ARG A 37 -15.62 35.44 9.10
CA ARG A 37 -14.44 34.99 9.85
C ARG A 37 -14.43 35.47 11.31
N LYS A 38 -15.10 36.59 11.62
CA LYS A 38 -15.23 37.12 12.99
C LYS A 38 -15.99 36.19 13.95
N SER A 39 -16.73 35.21 13.44
CA SER A 39 -17.44 34.21 14.24
C SER A 39 -16.57 33.01 14.65
N TRP A 40 -15.33 32.92 14.16
CA TRP A 40 -14.40 31.81 14.44
C TRP A 40 -14.07 31.62 15.93
N PRO A 41 -13.84 32.66 16.76
CA PRO A 41 -13.55 32.47 18.18
C PRO A 41 -14.70 31.77 18.93
N LYS A 42 -15.97 32.09 18.60
CA LYS A 42 -17.15 31.38 19.14
C LYS A 42 -17.25 29.94 18.63
N SER A 43 -16.69 29.64 17.47
CA SER A 43 -16.69 28.28 16.92
C SER A 43 -15.75 27.35 17.67
N GLU A 44 -14.61 27.82 18.19
CA GLU A 44 -13.69 26.96 18.96
C GLU A 44 -14.26 26.55 20.31
N GLU A 45 -14.91 27.46 21.04
CA GLU A 45 -15.65 27.14 22.27
C GLU A 45 -16.75 26.10 22.00
N LEU A 46 -17.54 26.30 20.94
CA LEU A 46 -18.58 25.35 20.56
C LEU A 46 -18.01 23.99 20.13
N LEU A 47 -16.86 23.96 19.45
CA LEU A 47 -16.20 22.71 19.03
C LEU A 47 -15.71 21.89 20.23
N LEU A 48 -15.34 22.55 21.33
CA LEU A 48 -15.01 21.89 22.60
C LEU A 48 -16.28 21.31 23.25
N GLU A 49 -17.39 22.05 23.23
CA GLU A 49 -18.70 21.60 23.74
C GLU A 49 -19.28 20.44 22.92
N CYS A 50 -19.11 20.45 21.59
CA CYS A 50 -19.57 19.43 20.64
C CYS A 50 -18.79 18.11 20.70
N LYS A 51 -17.89 17.96 21.68
CA LYS A 51 -17.22 16.68 21.92
C LYS A 51 -18.24 15.70 22.50
N VAL A 52 -18.64 14.74 21.68
CA VAL A 52 -19.59 13.70 22.07
C VAL A 52 -18.83 12.58 22.77
N ASP A 53 -19.21 12.27 24.01
CA ASP A 53 -18.78 11.04 24.66
C ASP A 53 -19.63 9.89 24.11
N PRO A 54 -19.02 8.85 23.51
CA PRO A 54 -19.78 7.70 23.04
C PRO A 54 -20.64 7.02 24.11
N PHE A 55 -20.27 7.10 25.39
CA PHE A 55 -21.08 6.54 26.48
C PHE A 55 -22.41 7.27 26.67
N GLU A 56 -22.46 8.59 26.40
CA GLU A 56 -23.71 9.35 26.45
C GLU A 56 -24.68 8.89 25.37
N VAL A 57 -24.16 8.65 24.15
CA VAL A 57 -24.95 8.14 23.02
C VAL A 57 -25.49 6.75 23.32
N LEU A 58 -24.64 5.87 23.84
CA LEU A 58 -25.05 4.52 24.24
C LEU A 58 -26.12 4.55 25.34
N GLY A 59 -26.03 5.49 26.30
CA GLY A 59 -26.99 5.61 27.40
C GLY A 59 -28.38 6.10 26.98
N VAL A 60 -28.50 6.75 25.82
CA VAL A 60 -29.80 7.19 25.29
C VAL A 60 -30.30 6.34 24.13
N LEU A 61 -29.50 5.38 23.64
CA LEU A 61 -29.76 4.64 22.40
C LEU A 61 -31.15 3.96 22.37
N GLU A 62 -31.59 3.36 23.48
CA GLU A 62 -32.91 2.72 23.59
C GLU A 62 -34.10 3.69 23.53
N LYS A 63 -33.85 5.00 23.77
CA LYS A 63 -34.88 6.05 23.76
C LYS A 63 -35.05 6.70 22.38
N HIS A 64 -34.25 6.27 21.41
CA HIS A 64 -34.19 6.83 20.06
C HIS A 64 -34.47 5.75 19.02
N GLU A 65 -34.95 6.16 17.84
CA GLU A 65 -35.33 5.23 16.77
C GLU A 65 -34.13 4.49 16.18
N ASN A 66 -32.96 5.12 16.16
CA ASN A 66 -31.73 4.57 15.60
C ASN A 66 -30.47 5.25 16.19
N GLU A 67 -29.30 4.69 15.87
CA GLU A 67 -28.01 5.16 16.39
C GLU A 67 -27.71 6.62 16.01
N HIS A 68 -28.17 7.08 14.84
CA HIS A 68 -27.96 8.44 14.37
C HIS A 68 -28.82 9.47 15.10
N SER A 69 -30.09 9.18 15.31
CA SER A 69 -30.98 10.05 16.09
C SER A 69 -30.53 10.16 17.55
N ALA A 70 -30.00 9.07 18.14
CA ALA A 70 -29.36 9.10 19.45
C ALA A 70 -28.12 10.01 19.45
N PHE A 71 -27.22 9.84 18.48
CA PHE A 71 -26.02 10.67 18.35
C PHE A 71 -26.36 12.15 18.18
N LYS A 72 -27.27 12.48 17.26
CA LYS A 72 -27.74 13.85 17.04
C LYS A 72 -28.39 14.44 18.30
N GLY A 73 -29.21 13.66 19.01
CA GLY A 73 -29.80 14.08 20.28
C GLY A 73 -28.75 14.50 21.30
N VAL A 74 -27.68 13.71 21.44
CA VAL A 74 -26.55 14.05 22.32
C VAL A 74 -25.82 15.31 21.83
N VAL A 75 -25.50 15.42 20.53
CA VAL A 75 -24.84 16.62 19.97
C VAL A 75 -25.64 17.88 20.28
N LEU A 76 -26.95 17.85 20.00
CA LEU A 76 -27.83 19.00 20.20
C LEU A 76 -27.97 19.38 21.69
N SER A 77 -27.88 18.39 22.59
CA SER A 77 -27.90 18.64 24.03
C SER A 77 -26.68 19.41 24.55
N LYS A 78 -25.57 19.45 23.80
CA LYS A 78 -24.32 20.08 24.24
C LYS A 78 -24.36 21.59 24.29
N SER A 79 -25.16 22.24 23.44
CA SER A 79 -25.22 23.69 23.39
C SER A 79 -26.51 24.17 22.75
N SER A 80 -27.15 25.19 23.34
CA SER A 80 -28.35 25.79 22.77
C SER A 80 -28.12 26.46 21.42
N LEU A 81 -26.86 26.79 21.09
CA LEU A 81 -26.46 27.33 19.78
C LEU A 81 -26.63 26.31 18.64
N LEU A 82 -26.71 25.03 18.97
CA LEU A 82 -26.91 23.93 18.02
C LEU A 82 -28.39 23.63 17.76
N ASN A 83 -29.32 24.25 18.49
CA ASN A 83 -30.77 24.08 18.30
C ASN A 83 -31.31 24.74 17.01
N ASP A 84 -30.42 25.12 16.07
CA ASP A 84 -30.78 25.64 14.75
C ASP A 84 -30.98 24.45 13.78
N PRO A 85 -32.07 24.43 12.98
CA PRO A 85 -32.35 23.36 12.02
C PRO A 85 -31.17 22.98 11.11
N LYS A 86 -30.27 23.91 10.79
CA LYS A 86 -29.09 23.62 9.96
C LYS A 86 -28.09 22.64 10.61
N PHE A 87 -28.03 22.59 11.95
CA PHE A 87 -27.18 21.65 12.68
C PHE A 87 -27.93 20.33 12.95
N ILE A 88 -29.26 20.38 13.00
CA ILE A 88 -30.13 19.22 13.16
C ILE A 88 -30.16 18.39 11.86
N TYR A 89 -30.30 19.04 10.70
CA TYR A 89 -30.46 18.42 9.38
C TYR A 89 -29.26 18.67 8.44
N GLY A 90 -28.09 18.96 9.01
CA GLY A 90 -26.92 19.39 8.24
C GLY A 90 -26.29 18.31 7.36
N ILE A 91 -26.16 17.09 7.90
CA ILE A 91 -25.68 15.90 7.21
C ILE A 91 -26.66 14.76 7.53
N ASP A 92 -27.01 13.99 6.51
CA ASP A 92 -27.93 12.87 6.62
C ASP A 92 -27.29 11.63 7.25
N TYR A 93 -28.11 10.65 7.65
CA TYR A 93 -27.61 9.42 8.27
C TYR A 93 -26.62 8.67 7.37
N ALA A 94 -26.92 8.55 6.07
CA ALA A 94 -26.05 7.82 5.16
C ALA A 94 -24.71 8.56 4.99
N GLY A 95 -24.71 9.89 5.01
CA GLY A 95 -23.51 10.71 5.05
C GLY A 95 -22.58 10.38 6.24
N PHE A 96 -23.14 10.32 7.45
CA PHE A 96 -22.38 9.93 8.66
C PHE A 96 -21.86 8.50 8.60
N VAL A 97 -22.69 7.55 8.18
CA VAL A 97 -22.32 6.14 8.08
C VAL A 97 -21.21 5.95 7.05
N ASN A 98 -21.39 6.43 5.81
CA ASN A 98 -20.42 6.23 4.74
C ASN A 98 -19.10 6.94 5.05
N THR A 99 -19.14 8.23 5.40
CA THR A 99 -17.92 8.99 5.70
C THR A 99 -17.25 8.50 6.98
N GLY A 100 -18.04 8.04 7.97
CA GLY A 100 -17.54 7.40 9.18
C GLY A 100 -16.79 6.10 8.86
N ASN A 101 -17.35 5.26 7.99
CA ASN A 101 -16.68 4.03 7.54
C ASN A 101 -15.40 4.34 6.76
N SER A 102 -15.40 5.38 5.93
CA SER A 102 -14.20 5.85 5.23
C SER A 102 -13.08 6.29 6.20
N LEU A 103 -13.42 6.96 7.30
CA LEU A 103 -12.46 7.28 8.37
C LEU A 103 -11.91 6.02 9.06
N LEU A 104 -12.78 5.06 9.37
CA LEU A 104 -12.39 3.78 9.98
C LEU A 104 -11.46 2.99 9.06
N ILE A 105 -11.77 2.94 7.77
CA ILE A 105 -10.93 2.28 6.76
C ILE A 105 -9.59 2.96 6.64
N LYS A 106 -9.54 4.30 6.60
CA LYS A 106 -8.29 5.07 6.60
C LYS A 106 -7.44 4.74 7.82
N GLU A 107 -8.03 4.74 9.01
CA GLU A 107 -7.32 4.42 10.24
C GLU A 107 -6.82 2.96 10.23
N TRP A 108 -7.65 2.01 9.80
CA TRP A 108 -7.24 0.62 9.66
C TRP A 108 -6.10 0.45 8.64
N ASN A 109 -6.21 1.07 7.46
CA ASN A 109 -5.20 1.03 6.41
C ASN A 109 -3.86 1.54 6.91
N ASN A 110 -3.86 2.68 7.60
CA ASN A 110 -2.63 3.25 8.17
C ASN A 110 -1.93 2.26 9.12
N ASN A 111 -2.69 1.55 9.97
CA ASN A 111 -2.10 0.55 10.86
C ASN A 111 -1.70 -0.72 10.09
N PHE A 112 -2.53 -1.18 9.14
CA PHE A 112 -2.31 -2.36 8.33
C PHE A 112 -1.01 -2.25 7.52
N PHE A 113 -0.77 -1.14 6.83
CA PHE A 113 0.43 -0.92 6.03
C PHE A 113 1.72 -0.92 6.87
N VAL A 114 1.67 -0.38 8.10
CA VAL A 114 2.80 -0.45 9.03
C VAL A 114 3.10 -1.91 9.39
N LYS A 115 2.06 -2.67 9.78
CA LYS A 115 2.25 -4.05 10.24
C LYS A 115 2.67 -5.01 9.13
N ILE A 116 2.10 -4.89 7.93
CA ILE A 116 2.43 -5.79 6.81
C ILE A 116 3.85 -5.53 6.25
N LYS A 117 4.38 -4.31 6.41
CA LYS A 117 5.79 -4.01 6.12
C LYS A 117 6.74 -4.78 7.05
N GLU A 118 6.38 -4.99 8.32
CA GLU A 118 7.16 -5.85 9.24
C GLU A 118 7.24 -7.30 8.72
N VAL A 119 6.12 -7.83 8.22
CA VAL A 119 6.06 -9.15 7.58
C VAL A 119 6.94 -9.22 6.33
N GLN A 120 6.83 -8.23 5.43
CA GLN A 120 7.68 -8.17 4.22
C GLN A 120 9.16 -8.14 4.58
N LYS A 121 9.54 -7.34 5.58
CA LYS A 121 10.92 -7.30 6.09
C LYS A 121 11.38 -8.68 6.56
N LYS A 122 10.58 -9.37 7.36
CA LYS A 122 10.94 -10.71 7.88
C LYS A 122 11.01 -11.77 6.78
N LEU A 123 10.09 -11.74 5.81
CA LEU A 123 10.14 -12.58 4.62
C LEU A 123 11.44 -12.40 3.84
N LYS A 124 11.85 -11.15 3.61
CA LYS A 124 13.10 -10.81 2.93
C LYS A 124 14.30 -11.36 3.69
N GLU A 125 14.39 -11.13 5.00
CA GLU A 125 15.49 -11.64 5.83
C GLU A 125 15.66 -13.15 5.68
N ILE A 126 14.56 -13.91 5.81
CA ILE A 126 14.58 -15.38 5.68
C ILE A 126 14.94 -15.79 4.24
N ALA A 127 14.41 -15.10 3.24
CA ALA A 127 14.73 -15.38 1.84
C ALA A 127 16.24 -15.28 1.59
N PHE A 128 16.89 -14.23 2.07
CA PHE A 128 18.34 -14.06 1.91
C PHE A 128 19.15 -15.01 2.79
N GLU A 129 18.74 -15.24 4.04
CA GLU A 129 19.43 -16.16 4.96
C GLU A 129 19.54 -17.59 4.40
N TYR A 130 18.48 -18.06 3.74
CA TYR A 130 18.40 -19.42 3.21
C TYR A 130 18.47 -19.48 1.68
N LYS A 131 18.99 -18.42 1.03
CA LYS A 131 19.07 -18.30 -0.43
C LYS A 131 19.84 -19.45 -1.07
N GLU A 132 20.96 -19.85 -0.49
CA GLU A 132 21.84 -20.90 -1.04
C GLU A 132 21.54 -22.29 -0.46
N LEU A 133 20.62 -22.39 0.50
CA LEU A 133 20.24 -23.68 1.08
C LEU A 133 19.42 -24.49 0.07
N VAL A 134 20.06 -25.44 -0.60
CA VAL A 134 19.37 -26.33 -1.54
C VAL A 134 18.40 -27.25 -0.78
N GLN A 135 17.14 -27.25 -1.20
CA GLN A 135 16.05 -28.05 -0.69
C GLN A 135 15.46 -28.89 -1.82
N ILE A 136 14.94 -30.08 -1.49
CA ILE A 136 14.18 -30.86 -2.46
C ILE A 136 12.83 -30.17 -2.78
N GLY A 137 12.60 -29.83 -4.05
CA GLY A 137 11.29 -29.38 -4.52
C GLY A 137 10.28 -30.52 -4.48
N ARG A 138 8.99 -30.19 -4.36
CA ARG A 138 7.92 -31.19 -4.26
C ARG A 138 6.77 -30.84 -5.18
N THR A 139 6.34 -31.78 -6.02
CA THR A 139 5.18 -31.66 -6.90
C THR A 139 4.24 -32.83 -6.64
N HIS A 140 2.95 -32.55 -6.41
CA HIS A 140 1.96 -33.56 -5.98
C HIS A 140 2.39 -34.36 -4.73
N GLY A 141 3.17 -33.74 -3.82
CA GLY A 141 3.71 -34.40 -2.63
C GLY A 141 4.91 -35.33 -2.90
N VAL A 142 5.37 -35.46 -4.14
CA VAL A 142 6.51 -36.30 -4.53
C VAL A 142 7.75 -35.43 -4.75
N HIS A 143 8.94 -35.99 -4.52
CA HIS A 143 10.21 -35.31 -4.81
C HIS A 143 10.29 -34.91 -6.29
N GLY A 144 10.43 -33.61 -6.54
CA GLY A 144 10.69 -33.00 -7.84
C GLY A 144 12.14 -32.56 -7.95
N GLU A 145 12.39 -31.48 -8.69
CA GLU A 145 13.73 -30.92 -8.84
C GLU A 145 14.15 -30.12 -7.59
N PRO A 146 15.44 -30.15 -7.20
CA PRO A 146 15.95 -29.28 -6.16
C PRO A 146 15.71 -27.80 -6.45
N THR A 147 15.49 -27.03 -5.39
CA THR A 147 15.27 -25.59 -5.40
C THR A 147 15.98 -24.96 -4.20
N SER A 148 15.91 -23.64 -4.05
CA SER A 148 16.40 -22.95 -2.86
C SER A 148 15.32 -22.90 -1.78
N PHE A 149 15.68 -23.18 -0.53
CA PHE A 149 14.79 -23.04 0.62
C PHE A 149 14.30 -21.61 0.77
N GLY A 150 15.21 -20.62 0.66
CA GLY A 150 14.88 -19.20 0.74
C GLY A 150 13.97 -18.73 -0.38
N TYR A 151 13.99 -19.39 -1.55
CA TYR A 151 13.23 -18.97 -2.72
C TYR A 151 11.72 -18.88 -2.48
N ARG A 152 11.15 -19.77 -1.66
CA ARG A 152 9.72 -19.71 -1.32
C ARG A 152 9.34 -18.40 -0.61
N PHE A 153 10.22 -17.91 0.26
CA PHE A 153 10.01 -16.67 1.01
C PHE A 153 10.18 -15.46 0.09
N ALA A 154 11.10 -15.54 -0.88
CA ALA A 154 11.23 -14.52 -1.93
C ALA A 154 9.98 -14.43 -2.80
N ILE A 155 9.39 -15.56 -3.19
CA ILE A 155 8.13 -15.59 -3.94
C ILE A 155 7.00 -14.96 -3.11
N THR A 156 6.82 -15.39 -1.87
CA THR A 156 5.77 -14.81 -1.02
C THR A 156 5.97 -13.32 -0.79
N TYR A 157 7.22 -12.85 -0.60
CA TYR A 157 7.53 -11.43 -0.51
C TYR A 157 7.00 -10.67 -1.73
N ASN A 158 7.28 -11.17 -2.94
CA ASN A 158 6.85 -10.56 -4.19
C ASN A 158 5.33 -10.58 -4.37
N ASP A 159 4.67 -11.67 -3.99
CA ASP A 159 3.21 -11.78 -4.08
C ASP A 159 2.52 -10.84 -3.07
N VAL A 160 3.04 -10.73 -1.85
CA VAL A 160 2.58 -9.75 -0.84
C VAL A 160 2.77 -8.33 -1.37
N TYR A 161 3.93 -8.00 -1.93
CA TYR A 161 4.22 -6.68 -2.51
C TYR A 161 3.16 -6.26 -3.55
N ARG A 162 2.86 -7.15 -4.50
CA ARG A 162 1.85 -6.89 -5.55
C ARG A 162 0.44 -6.69 -4.97
N CYS A 163 0.08 -7.45 -3.94
CA CYS A 163 -1.20 -7.28 -3.26
C CYS A 163 -1.28 -5.92 -2.54
N LEU A 164 -0.20 -5.46 -1.93
CA LEU A 164 -0.16 -4.16 -1.25
C LEU A 164 -0.35 -2.99 -2.20
N ASP A 165 0.27 -3.04 -3.38
CA ASP A 165 0.05 -2.03 -4.42
C ASP A 165 -1.44 -1.93 -4.80
N ALA A 166 -2.12 -3.07 -4.97
CA ALA A 166 -3.54 -3.11 -5.28
C ALA A 166 -4.42 -2.58 -4.14
N ILE A 167 -4.11 -2.95 -2.89
CA ILE A 167 -4.83 -2.46 -1.69
C ILE A 167 -4.65 -0.94 -1.55
N CYS A 168 -3.44 -0.43 -1.77
CA CYS A 168 -3.16 1.00 -1.66
C CYS A 168 -3.90 1.80 -2.74
N ASN A 169 -3.93 1.31 -3.97
CA ASN A 169 -4.66 1.95 -5.06
C ASN A 169 -6.18 2.06 -4.80
N MET A 170 -6.74 1.22 -3.94
CA MET A 170 -8.15 1.27 -3.54
C MET A 170 -8.46 2.36 -2.51
N ARG A 171 -7.45 2.92 -1.83
CA ARG A 171 -7.65 3.94 -0.77
C ARG A 171 -8.43 5.14 -1.28
N LYS A 172 -8.07 5.70 -2.44
CA LYS A 172 -8.75 6.85 -3.05
C LYS A 172 -10.22 6.63 -3.42
N PHE A 173 -10.67 5.38 -3.49
CA PHE A 173 -12.05 5.04 -3.80
C PHE A 173 -12.91 4.75 -2.56
N LEU A 174 -12.26 4.48 -1.42
CA LEU A 174 -12.91 4.07 -0.17
C LEU A 174 -12.75 5.09 0.96
N GLU A 175 -11.60 5.78 1.03
CA GLU A 175 -11.30 6.83 1.99
C GLU A 175 -11.86 8.17 1.50
N VAL A 176 -13.13 8.18 1.11
CA VAL A 176 -13.81 9.32 0.49
C VAL A 176 -14.88 9.91 1.39
N VAL A 177 -15.08 11.22 1.33
CA VAL A 177 -16.29 11.86 1.87
C VAL A 177 -17.43 11.69 0.89
N VAL A 178 -18.56 11.19 1.38
CA VAL A 178 -19.76 11.01 0.56
C VAL A 178 -20.99 11.46 1.34
N PHE A 179 -21.82 12.29 0.71
CA PHE A 179 -23.04 12.82 1.28
C PHE A 179 -24.16 12.76 0.25
N ASP A 180 -25.39 12.64 0.74
CA ASP A 180 -26.54 12.93 -0.10
C ASP A 180 -26.71 14.45 -0.20
N PHE A 181 -26.35 15.03 -1.35
CA PHE A 181 -26.41 16.49 -1.54
C PHE A 181 -27.84 17.04 -1.46
N ASP A 182 -28.83 16.28 -1.95
CA ASP A 182 -30.23 16.71 -1.96
C ASP A 182 -30.82 16.71 -0.55
N SER A 183 -30.30 15.84 0.32
CA SER A 183 -30.66 15.76 1.74
C SER A 183 -29.89 16.72 2.65
N LEU A 184 -28.95 17.52 2.12
CA LEU A 184 -28.26 18.54 2.91
C LEU A 184 -29.17 19.73 3.22
N PHE A 185 -28.87 20.43 4.32
CA PHE A 185 -29.55 21.69 4.66
C PHE A 185 -29.44 22.74 3.54
N ASP A 186 -28.30 22.80 2.85
CA ASP A 186 -28.09 23.64 1.67
C ASP A 186 -27.48 22.82 0.54
N PRO A 187 -28.32 22.24 -0.36
CA PRO A 187 -27.85 21.41 -1.46
C PRO A 187 -26.91 22.15 -2.43
N SER A 188 -27.06 23.47 -2.55
CA SER A 188 -26.25 24.28 -3.48
C SER A 188 -24.76 24.31 -3.10
N ASN A 189 -24.46 24.07 -1.82
CA ASN A 189 -23.11 24.06 -1.27
C ASN A 189 -22.55 22.65 -1.04
N GLY A 190 -23.23 21.60 -1.50
CA GLY A 190 -22.85 20.20 -1.23
C GLY A 190 -21.43 19.83 -1.68
N LEU A 191 -21.02 20.29 -2.87
CA LEU A 191 -19.65 20.07 -3.37
C LEU A 191 -18.60 20.78 -2.49
N GLU A 192 -18.83 22.05 -2.15
CA GLU A 192 -17.91 22.81 -1.32
C GLU A 192 -17.79 22.19 0.08
N LEU A 193 -18.92 21.73 0.64
CA LEU A 193 -18.97 21.03 1.93
C LEU A 193 -18.20 19.71 1.87
N GLN A 194 -18.43 18.87 0.86
CA GLN A 194 -17.73 17.61 0.67
C GLN A 194 -16.22 17.83 0.60
N THR A 195 -15.78 18.80 -0.21
CA THR A 195 -14.36 19.10 -0.35
C THR A 195 -13.77 19.74 0.91
N PHE A 196 -14.54 20.54 1.67
CA PHE A 196 -14.10 21.06 2.97
C PHE A 196 -13.90 19.95 4.00
N ILE A 197 -14.89 19.06 4.16
CA ILE A 197 -14.80 17.96 5.12
C ILE A 197 -13.70 16.98 4.71
N ALA A 198 -13.51 16.72 3.41
CA ALA A 198 -12.45 15.85 2.92
C ALA A 198 -11.07 16.34 3.35
N GLU A 199 -10.78 17.62 3.18
CA GLU A 199 -9.52 18.22 3.63
C GLU A 199 -9.36 18.18 5.15
N GLU A 200 -10.38 18.64 5.88
CA GLU A 200 -10.36 18.71 7.35
C GLU A 200 -10.09 17.34 7.99
N LEU A 201 -10.57 16.27 7.35
CA LEU A 201 -10.43 14.90 7.83
C LEU A 201 -9.29 14.12 7.13
N GLY A 202 -8.63 14.74 6.15
CA GLY A 202 -7.62 14.13 5.29
C GLY A 202 -8.12 12.93 4.47
N LEU A 203 -9.38 12.95 4.08
CA LEU A 203 -10.01 12.01 3.16
C LEU A 203 -9.95 12.55 1.72
N PHE A 204 -10.22 11.69 0.74
CA PHE A 204 -10.50 12.08 -0.63
C PHE A 204 -11.96 12.56 -0.77
N TYR A 205 -12.32 13.18 -1.88
CA TYR A 205 -13.72 13.47 -2.23
C TYR A 205 -14.17 12.54 -3.37
N ASP A 206 -15.46 12.18 -3.41
CA ASP A 206 -15.99 11.34 -4.49
C ASP A 206 -16.34 12.18 -5.72
N THR A 207 -15.77 11.85 -6.88
CA THR A 207 -15.79 12.71 -8.07
C THR A 207 -17.15 12.85 -8.75
N GLY A 208 -18.04 11.87 -8.59
CA GLY A 208 -19.38 11.85 -9.21
C GLY A 208 -20.54 11.91 -8.22
N ASN A 209 -20.23 12.16 -6.94
CA ASN A 209 -21.09 12.01 -5.76
C ASN A 209 -22.24 11.01 -5.94
N SER A 210 -21.96 9.71 -5.77
CA SER A 210 -23.03 8.69 -5.86
C SER A 210 -23.91 8.59 -4.62
N TYR A 211 -23.92 9.61 -3.74
CA TYR A 211 -24.67 9.68 -2.47
C TYR A 211 -24.30 8.60 -1.44
N ARG A 212 -23.61 7.53 -1.87
CA ARG A 212 -23.06 6.40 -1.11
C ARG A 212 -21.80 5.88 -1.79
N VAL A 213 -20.90 5.28 -1.03
CA VAL A 213 -19.76 4.56 -1.63
C VAL A 213 -20.28 3.28 -2.28
N HIS A 214 -20.09 3.14 -3.60
CA HIS A 214 -20.54 1.96 -4.34
C HIS A 214 -19.97 0.66 -3.75
N ARG A 215 -20.83 -0.33 -3.48
CA ARG A 215 -20.41 -1.57 -2.79
C ARG A 215 -19.45 -2.44 -3.57
N GLY A 216 -19.46 -2.32 -4.91
CA GLY A 216 -18.40 -2.89 -5.74
C GLY A 216 -16.99 -2.40 -5.37
N ARG A 217 -16.82 -1.14 -4.90
CA ARG A 217 -15.51 -0.63 -4.44
C ARG A 217 -15.04 -1.39 -3.20
N TYR A 218 -15.93 -1.67 -2.25
CA TYR A 218 -15.64 -2.49 -1.08
C TYR A 218 -15.34 -3.93 -1.50
N LEU A 219 -16.15 -4.53 -2.37
CA LEU A 219 -15.94 -5.90 -2.83
C LEU A 219 -14.55 -6.09 -3.48
N THR A 220 -14.13 -5.16 -4.35
CA THR A 220 -12.79 -5.20 -4.95
C THR A 220 -11.69 -5.14 -3.90
N TYR A 221 -11.80 -4.21 -2.94
CA TYR A 221 -10.83 -4.08 -1.85
C TYR A 221 -10.79 -5.30 -0.93
N LEU A 222 -11.94 -5.83 -0.53
CA LEU A 222 -12.06 -7.03 0.28
C LEU A 222 -11.53 -8.26 -0.46
N GLY A 223 -11.71 -8.33 -1.79
CA GLY A 223 -11.09 -9.32 -2.65
C GLY A 223 -9.56 -9.28 -2.60
N HIS A 224 -8.95 -8.09 -2.58
CA HIS A 224 -7.51 -7.95 -2.40
C HIS A 224 -7.03 -8.39 -1.01
N LEU A 225 -7.77 -8.09 0.06
CA LEU A 225 -7.48 -8.60 1.41
C LEU A 225 -7.57 -10.12 1.48
N ASN A 226 -8.57 -10.73 0.83
CA ASN A 226 -8.67 -12.19 0.71
C ASN A 226 -7.49 -12.76 -0.08
N GLY A 227 -7.10 -12.12 -1.19
CA GLY A 227 -5.91 -12.53 -1.96
C GLY A 227 -4.65 -12.59 -1.10
N LEU A 228 -4.41 -11.56 -0.28
CA LEU A 228 -3.32 -11.56 0.70
C LEU A 228 -3.44 -12.71 1.71
N ALA A 229 -4.63 -12.94 2.26
CA ALA A 229 -4.88 -14.04 3.18
C ALA A 229 -4.58 -15.42 2.54
N GLN A 230 -4.95 -15.62 1.28
CA GLN A 230 -4.69 -16.88 0.57
C GLN A 230 -3.21 -17.08 0.24
N ILE A 231 -2.48 -16.00 -0.10
CA ILE A 231 -1.02 -16.05 -0.30
C ILE A 231 -0.32 -16.52 0.98
N ILE A 232 -0.70 -15.94 2.13
CA ILE A 232 -0.14 -16.32 3.44
C ILE A 232 -0.55 -17.76 3.79
N ASN A 233 -1.81 -18.12 3.59
CA ASN A 233 -2.32 -19.45 3.89
C ASN A 233 -1.59 -20.55 3.10
N LYS A 234 -1.31 -20.31 1.81
CA LYS A 234 -0.50 -21.22 0.99
C LYS A 234 0.85 -21.51 1.64
N GLN A 235 1.54 -20.48 2.13
CA GLN A 235 2.82 -20.68 2.80
C GLN A 235 2.69 -21.35 4.16
N VAL A 236 1.61 -21.10 4.89
CA VAL A 236 1.30 -21.81 6.15
C VAL A 236 1.16 -23.31 5.92
N LEU A 237 0.47 -23.73 4.86
CA LEU A 237 0.34 -25.14 4.48
C LEU A 237 1.72 -25.76 4.19
N ASP A 238 2.58 -25.04 3.47
CA ASP A 238 3.95 -25.47 3.20
C ASP A 238 4.78 -25.61 4.49
N LEU A 239 4.68 -24.65 5.42
CA LEU A 239 5.37 -24.70 6.70
C LEU A 239 4.91 -25.93 7.52
N LYS A 240 3.61 -26.19 7.60
CA LYS A 240 3.08 -27.38 8.29
C LYS A 240 3.61 -28.67 7.69
N MET A 241 3.63 -28.76 6.35
CA MET A 241 4.20 -29.92 5.65
C MET A 241 5.69 -30.08 6.00
N MET A 242 6.49 -29.01 5.93
CA MET A 242 7.91 -29.06 6.29
C MET A 242 8.17 -29.42 7.75
N GLY A 243 7.24 -29.08 8.65
CA GLY A 243 7.30 -29.39 10.07
C GLY A 243 6.77 -30.78 10.46
N SER A 244 6.30 -31.57 9.49
CA SER A 244 5.84 -32.95 9.75
C SER A 244 7.01 -33.82 10.24
N LYS A 245 6.71 -34.91 10.95
CA LYS A 245 7.75 -35.80 11.50
C LYS A 245 8.56 -36.49 10.40
N GLU A 246 7.94 -36.75 9.25
CA GLU A 246 8.52 -37.43 8.09
C GLU A 246 9.51 -36.53 7.33
N ILE A 247 9.18 -35.23 7.24
CA ILE A 247 10.00 -34.24 6.52
C ILE A 247 10.99 -33.57 7.47
N GLY A 248 10.50 -32.96 8.55
CA GLY A 248 11.29 -32.41 9.66
C GLY A 248 12.28 -31.31 9.28
N GLU A 249 12.02 -30.56 8.21
CA GLU A 249 12.90 -29.50 7.69
C GLU A 249 12.83 -28.23 8.55
N ILE A 250 11.71 -28.04 9.24
CA ILE A 250 11.54 -26.98 10.23
C ILE A 250 11.09 -27.58 11.57
N LYS A 251 11.43 -26.93 12.67
CA LYS A 251 10.95 -27.29 14.00
C LYS A 251 9.71 -26.46 14.33
N LEU A 252 8.61 -27.14 14.64
CA LEU A 252 7.38 -26.52 15.09
C LEU A 252 7.09 -26.94 16.53
N ASP A 253 7.05 -25.99 17.44
CA ASP A 253 6.56 -26.21 18.80
C ASP A 253 5.04 -26.04 18.88
N GLY A 254 4.46 -26.27 20.07
CA GLY A 254 3.01 -26.14 20.28
C GLY A 254 2.47 -24.73 20.02
N SER A 255 3.27 -23.69 20.25
CA SER A 255 2.86 -22.30 20.02
C SER A 255 2.78 -21.99 18.52
N LEU A 256 3.77 -22.42 17.74
CA LEU A 256 3.82 -22.28 16.29
C LEU A 256 2.70 -23.09 15.61
N ILE A 257 2.47 -24.33 16.06
CA ILE A 257 1.38 -25.17 15.53
C ILE A 257 0.02 -24.49 15.77
N SER A 258 -0.19 -23.90 16.95
CA SER A 258 -1.39 -23.14 17.28
C SER A 258 -1.54 -21.90 16.39
N ALA A 259 -0.46 -21.15 16.18
CA ALA A 259 -0.45 -19.96 15.33
C ALA A 259 -0.79 -20.29 13.88
N LEU A 260 -0.15 -21.31 13.29
CA LEU A 260 -0.41 -21.78 11.93
C LEU A 260 -1.88 -22.17 11.73
N SER A 261 -2.43 -22.97 12.66
CA SER A 261 -3.84 -23.39 12.61
C SER A 261 -4.82 -22.21 12.71
N LYS A 262 -4.47 -21.19 13.50
CA LYS A 262 -5.26 -19.95 13.62
C LYS A 262 -5.16 -19.06 12.38
N ILE A 263 -4.05 -19.10 11.65
CA ILE A 263 -3.91 -18.39 10.37
C ILE A 263 -4.81 -19.04 9.32
N GLU A 264 -4.80 -20.38 9.21
CA GLU A 264 -5.72 -21.12 8.33
C GLU A 264 -7.19 -20.79 8.63
N LEU A 265 -7.55 -20.75 9.92
CA LEU A 265 -8.89 -20.35 10.34
C LEU A 265 -9.22 -18.91 9.90
N SER A 266 -8.34 -17.95 10.14
CA SER A 266 -8.57 -16.56 9.70
C SER A 266 -8.68 -16.46 8.19
N ALA A 267 -7.85 -17.16 7.41
CA ALA A 267 -7.94 -17.16 5.94
C ALA A 267 -9.26 -17.76 5.45
N LYS A 268 -9.76 -18.81 6.13
CA LYS A 268 -11.08 -19.39 5.86
C LYS A 268 -12.21 -18.41 6.19
N LEU A 269 -12.18 -17.78 7.37
CA LEU A 269 -13.20 -16.82 7.81
C LEU A 269 -13.24 -15.59 6.90
N ILE A 270 -12.09 -15.08 6.46
CA ILE A 270 -12.02 -13.98 5.48
C ILE A 270 -12.75 -14.36 4.19
N ASN A 271 -12.49 -15.57 3.69
CA ASN A 271 -13.12 -16.07 2.48
C ASN A 271 -14.64 -16.26 2.65
N GLU A 272 -15.07 -16.84 3.78
CA GLU A 272 -16.50 -17.00 4.11
C GLU A 272 -17.22 -15.65 4.25
N HIS A 273 -16.61 -14.68 4.92
CA HIS A 273 -17.16 -13.32 5.01
C HIS A 273 -17.21 -12.63 3.64
N LEU A 274 -16.23 -12.86 2.76
CA LEU A 274 -16.25 -12.29 1.41
C LEU A 274 -17.41 -12.87 0.59
N PHE A 275 -17.62 -14.18 0.63
CA PHE A 275 -18.79 -14.80 0.01
C PHE A 275 -20.10 -14.30 0.61
N GLY A 276 -20.15 -14.14 1.93
CA GLY A 276 -21.27 -13.51 2.62
C GLY A 276 -21.56 -12.11 2.09
N TYR A 277 -20.52 -11.27 1.97
CA TYR A 277 -20.63 -9.93 1.42
C TYR A 277 -21.11 -9.92 -0.03
N GLU A 278 -20.58 -10.80 -0.88
CA GLU A 278 -20.98 -10.94 -2.28
C GLU A 278 -22.45 -11.36 -2.40
N SER A 279 -22.90 -12.28 -1.55
CA SER A 279 -24.29 -12.77 -1.55
C SER A 279 -25.31 -11.69 -1.17
N LEU A 280 -24.87 -10.59 -0.54
CA LEU A 280 -25.73 -9.43 -0.27
C LEU A 280 -26.03 -8.59 -1.53
N GLY A 281 -25.42 -8.88 -2.69
CA GLY A 281 -25.43 -8.06 -3.91
C GLY A 281 -26.75 -7.34 -4.24
N ASP A 282 -27.84 -8.08 -4.47
CA ASP A 282 -29.14 -7.49 -4.81
C ASP A 282 -29.84 -6.83 -3.60
N ALA A 283 -29.60 -7.34 -2.40
CA ALA A 283 -30.21 -6.86 -1.17
C ALA A 283 -29.65 -5.50 -0.71
N ILE A 284 -28.38 -5.21 -1.00
CA ILE A 284 -27.80 -3.90 -0.66
C ILE A 284 -28.38 -2.79 -1.54
N SER A 285 -28.81 -3.11 -2.77
CA SER A 285 -29.52 -2.16 -3.64
C SER A 285 -30.89 -1.75 -3.06
N LEU A 286 -31.48 -2.57 -2.17
CA LEU A 286 -32.74 -2.27 -1.48
C LEU A 286 -32.56 -1.26 -0.34
N ASN A 287 -31.33 -0.90 0.02
CA ASN A 287 -31.00 0.21 0.93
C ASN A 287 -31.67 0.16 2.32
N SER A 288 -32.10 -1.00 2.80
CA SER A 288 -32.59 -1.12 4.18
C SER A 288 -31.44 -1.06 5.18
N GLU A 289 -31.71 -0.48 6.35
CA GLU A 289 -30.72 -0.33 7.42
C GLU A 289 -30.13 -1.67 7.87
N CYS A 290 -30.91 -2.76 7.83
CA CYS A 290 -30.42 -4.08 8.19
C CYS A 290 -29.35 -4.61 7.22
N PHE A 291 -29.48 -4.38 5.91
CA PHE A 291 -28.47 -4.82 4.94
C PHE A 291 -27.21 -3.95 4.99
N ILE A 292 -27.34 -2.66 5.33
CA ILE A 292 -26.17 -1.79 5.57
C ILE A 292 -25.36 -2.33 6.75
N LYS A 293 -26.02 -2.58 7.89
CA LYS A 293 -25.36 -3.12 9.09
C LYS A 293 -24.71 -4.48 8.83
N GLN A 294 -25.42 -5.38 8.13
CA GLN A 294 -24.86 -6.67 7.76
C GLN A 294 -23.63 -6.54 6.85
N SER A 295 -23.63 -5.58 5.91
CA SER A 295 -22.45 -5.32 5.07
C SER A 295 -21.25 -4.79 5.87
N GLU A 296 -21.50 -3.97 6.90
CA GLU A 296 -20.47 -3.50 7.83
C GLU A 296 -19.88 -4.65 8.65
N ASP A 297 -20.72 -5.55 9.15
CA ASP A 297 -20.27 -6.71 9.93
C ASP A 297 -19.30 -7.60 9.14
N TYR A 298 -19.58 -7.85 7.86
CA TYR A 298 -18.66 -8.57 6.97
C TYR A 298 -17.37 -7.77 6.69
N LEU A 299 -17.48 -6.48 6.40
CA LEU A 299 -16.33 -5.59 6.18
C LEU A 299 -15.38 -5.60 7.39
N TYR A 300 -15.92 -5.33 8.58
CA TYR A 300 -15.16 -5.31 9.84
C TYR A 300 -14.64 -6.69 10.21
N GLY A 301 -15.42 -7.74 9.94
CA GLY A 301 -15.00 -9.13 10.10
C GLY A 301 -13.75 -9.44 9.29
N ILE A 302 -13.73 -9.12 7.99
CA ILE A 302 -12.57 -9.35 7.12
C ILE A 302 -11.36 -8.53 7.57
N MET A 303 -11.55 -7.25 7.89
CA MET A 303 -10.46 -6.36 8.31
C MET A 303 -9.83 -6.82 9.64
N ARG A 304 -10.65 -7.26 10.60
CA ARG A 304 -10.19 -7.82 11.89
C ARG A 304 -9.45 -9.13 11.71
N GLU A 305 -9.99 -10.06 10.91
CA GLU A 305 -9.33 -11.34 10.64
C GLU A 305 -8.03 -11.16 9.86
N THR A 306 -7.98 -10.19 8.94
CA THR A 306 -6.74 -9.83 8.23
C THR A 306 -5.68 -9.33 9.21
N TRP A 307 -6.05 -8.46 10.15
CA TRP A 307 -5.14 -8.00 11.20
C TRP A 307 -4.59 -9.14 12.05
N LEU A 308 -5.46 -10.06 12.47
CA LEU A 308 -5.07 -11.24 13.24
C LEU A 308 -4.12 -12.15 12.44
N LEU A 309 -4.43 -12.37 11.17
CA LEU A 309 -3.66 -13.19 10.26
C LEU A 309 -2.24 -12.66 10.09
N ILE A 310 -2.06 -11.35 9.82
CA ILE A 310 -0.72 -10.77 9.60
C ILE A 310 0.13 -10.78 10.88
N ASN A 311 -0.45 -10.53 12.05
CA ASN A 311 0.27 -10.55 13.32
C ASN A 311 0.72 -11.96 13.71
N ARG A 312 -0.15 -12.96 13.53
CA ARG A 312 0.20 -14.38 13.77
C ARG A 312 1.25 -14.85 12.78
N TYR A 313 1.16 -14.42 11.54
CA TYR A 313 2.11 -14.78 10.51
C TYR A 313 3.49 -14.16 10.76
N LEU A 314 3.56 -12.89 11.17
CA LEU A 314 4.80 -12.27 11.64
C LEU A 314 5.43 -13.07 12.78
N PHE A 315 4.65 -13.41 13.81
CA PHE A 315 5.11 -14.25 14.92
C PHE A 315 5.70 -15.60 14.45
N VAL A 316 5.05 -16.26 13.48
CA VAL A 316 5.55 -17.51 12.90
C VAL A 316 6.90 -17.30 12.21
N LEU A 317 7.04 -16.23 11.43
CA LEU A 317 8.29 -15.93 10.71
C LEU A 317 9.44 -15.56 11.66
N GLU A 318 9.15 -14.81 12.72
CA GLU A 318 10.15 -14.41 13.73
C GLU A 318 10.71 -15.60 14.52
N ASN A 319 9.89 -16.63 14.73
CA ASN A 319 10.24 -17.80 15.53
C ASN A 319 10.51 -19.06 14.68
N LEU A 320 10.69 -18.90 13.36
CA LEU A 320 10.94 -20.02 12.46
C LEU A 320 12.34 -20.61 12.69
N VAL A 321 12.41 -21.90 13.01
CA VAL A 321 13.67 -22.63 13.18
C VAL A 321 13.84 -23.67 12.09
N VAL A 322 14.87 -23.49 11.24
CA VAL A 322 15.18 -24.36 10.10
C VAL A 322 16.30 -25.33 10.44
N ASP A 323 16.11 -26.62 10.13
CA ASP A 323 17.13 -27.66 10.26
C ASP A 323 17.88 -27.83 8.92
N LYS A 324 18.95 -27.03 8.73
CA LYS A 324 19.74 -26.98 7.49
C LYS A 324 20.29 -28.35 7.08
N GLU A 325 20.66 -29.17 8.05
CA GLU A 325 21.18 -30.51 7.79
C GLU A 325 20.09 -31.45 7.27
N LYS A 326 18.90 -31.44 7.87
CA LYS A 326 17.77 -32.25 7.38
C LYS A 326 17.31 -31.80 6.00
N VAL A 327 17.23 -30.49 5.75
CA VAL A 327 16.91 -29.94 4.43
C VAL A 327 17.86 -30.51 3.37
N SER A 328 19.16 -30.46 3.64
CA SER A 328 20.18 -31.02 2.74
C SER A 328 20.07 -32.54 2.59
N ARG A 329 19.87 -33.27 3.69
CA ARG A 329 19.80 -34.74 3.70
C ARG A 329 18.56 -35.28 3.00
N ASN A 330 17.44 -34.57 3.04
CA ASN A 330 16.19 -35.01 2.43
C ASN A 330 16.29 -35.16 0.90
N ILE A 331 17.18 -34.44 0.23
CA ILE A 331 17.45 -34.59 -1.21
C ILE A 331 17.94 -36.01 -1.53
N LEU A 332 18.74 -36.60 -0.63
CA LEU A 332 19.36 -37.91 -0.83
C LEU A 332 18.37 -39.08 -0.63
N LYS A 333 17.21 -38.83 0.00
CA LYS A 333 16.20 -39.88 0.27
C LYS A 333 15.64 -40.52 -1.01
N SER A 334 15.75 -39.85 -2.16
CA SER A 334 15.34 -40.40 -3.46
C SER A 334 16.45 -41.13 -4.21
N GLY A 335 17.58 -41.43 -3.55
CA GLY A 335 18.71 -42.16 -4.14
C GLY A 335 19.29 -41.47 -5.37
N GLU A 336 19.34 -40.14 -5.37
CA GLU A 336 19.82 -39.28 -6.48
C GLU A 336 18.97 -39.32 -7.76
N SER A 337 17.78 -39.94 -7.75
CA SER A 337 16.88 -39.99 -8.93
C SER A 337 16.38 -38.61 -9.39
N VAL A 338 16.50 -37.59 -8.53
CA VAL A 338 16.14 -36.19 -8.82
C VAL A 338 16.97 -35.58 -9.95
N TYR A 339 18.16 -36.12 -10.21
CA TYR A 339 19.05 -35.68 -11.30
C TYR A 339 18.71 -36.31 -12.66
N SER A 340 17.73 -37.22 -12.72
CA SER A 340 17.36 -37.95 -13.94
C SER A 340 17.00 -37.04 -15.12
N GLN A 341 16.35 -35.90 -14.87
CA GLN A 341 16.00 -34.93 -15.91
C GLN A 341 17.24 -34.19 -16.46
N LYS A 342 18.25 -33.90 -15.63
CA LYS A 342 19.54 -33.34 -16.08
C LYS A 342 20.30 -34.32 -16.96
N VAL A 343 20.39 -35.58 -16.50
CA VAL A 343 21.01 -36.68 -17.25
C VAL A 343 20.31 -36.89 -18.60
N LEU A 344 18.97 -36.91 -18.62
CA LEU A 344 18.19 -37.01 -19.86
C LEU A 344 18.55 -35.89 -20.85
N ASN A 345 18.56 -34.64 -20.39
CA ASN A 345 18.88 -33.49 -21.23
C ASN A 345 20.32 -33.54 -21.76
N HIS A 346 21.27 -34.00 -20.95
CA HIS A 346 22.65 -34.19 -21.36
C HIS A 346 22.77 -35.27 -22.45
N LEU A 347 22.13 -36.42 -22.24
CA LEU A 347 22.15 -37.53 -23.19
C LEU A 347 21.50 -37.18 -24.54
N ILE A 348 20.41 -36.41 -24.53
CA ILE A 348 19.80 -35.90 -25.77
C ILE A 348 20.83 -35.09 -26.57
N LYS A 349 21.56 -34.18 -25.90
CA LYS A 349 22.57 -33.33 -26.55
C LYS A 349 23.77 -34.13 -27.08
N LYS A 350 24.23 -35.16 -26.37
CA LYS A 350 25.40 -35.96 -26.76
C LYS A 350 25.11 -37.02 -27.82
N THR A 351 23.94 -37.65 -27.76
CA THR A 351 23.60 -38.80 -28.61
C THR A 351 22.79 -38.43 -29.85
N GLY A 352 22.07 -37.30 -29.82
CA GLY A 352 21.11 -36.94 -30.87
C GLY A 352 19.88 -37.85 -30.94
N LEU A 353 19.72 -38.80 -30.00
CA LEU A 353 18.55 -39.68 -29.95
C LEU A 353 17.30 -38.93 -29.49
N SER A 354 16.13 -39.49 -29.83
CA SER A 354 14.86 -38.92 -29.40
C SER A 354 14.69 -39.01 -27.88
N ARG A 355 14.07 -37.97 -27.30
CA ARG A 355 13.78 -37.89 -25.86
C ARG A 355 13.01 -39.12 -25.35
N LYS A 356 12.11 -39.67 -26.16
CA LYS A 356 11.29 -40.84 -25.79
C LYS A 356 12.15 -42.07 -25.52
N ILE A 357 13.08 -42.38 -26.42
CA ILE A 357 13.97 -43.55 -26.28
C ILE A 357 14.81 -43.44 -25.02
N ILE A 358 15.46 -42.28 -24.80
CA ILE A 358 16.32 -42.09 -23.63
C ILE A 358 15.49 -42.13 -22.34
N ALA A 359 14.28 -41.55 -22.33
CA ALA A 359 13.42 -41.56 -21.15
C ALA A 359 12.92 -42.98 -20.80
N GLU A 360 12.59 -43.82 -21.79
CA GLU A 360 12.21 -45.22 -21.56
C GLU A 360 13.36 -46.03 -20.96
N ASP A 361 14.59 -45.85 -21.46
CA ASP A 361 15.75 -46.52 -20.89
C ASP A 361 16.08 -46.01 -19.48
N LEU A 362 16.04 -44.68 -19.26
CA LEU A 362 16.32 -44.10 -17.95
C LEU A 362 15.29 -44.52 -16.91
N LYS A 363 14.04 -44.79 -17.30
CA LYS A 363 13.04 -45.37 -16.37
C LYS A 363 13.50 -46.71 -15.82
N MET A 364 14.11 -47.57 -16.66
CA MET A 364 14.66 -48.85 -16.20
C MET A 364 15.86 -48.67 -15.26
N VAL A 365 16.69 -47.65 -15.51
CA VAL A 365 17.80 -47.29 -14.61
C VAL A 365 17.26 -46.80 -13.26
N VAL A 366 16.28 -45.91 -13.27
CA VAL A 366 15.64 -45.36 -12.07
C VAL A 366 14.89 -46.44 -11.28
N SER A 367 14.28 -47.43 -11.92
CA SER A 367 13.63 -48.55 -11.20
C SER A 367 14.58 -49.43 -10.40
N SER A 368 15.89 -49.35 -10.65
CA SER A 368 16.91 -50.03 -9.85
C SER A 368 17.38 -49.24 -8.62
N VAL A 369 16.93 -47.99 -8.47
CA VAL A 369 17.26 -47.11 -7.34
C VAL A 369 16.55 -47.60 -6.08
N GLY A 370 17.34 -47.78 -5.01
CA GLY A 370 16.90 -48.40 -3.75
C GLY A 370 17.81 -49.56 -3.33
N ASN A 371 18.28 -50.36 -4.30
CA ASN A 371 19.36 -51.33 -4.10
C ASN A 371 20.75 -50.71 -4.35
N GLN A 372 20.79 -49.61 -5.11
CA GLN A 372 21.96 -48.80 -5.43
C GLN A 372 21.51 -47.35 -5.67
N THR A 373 22.45 -46.42 -5.76
CA THR A 373 22.20 -45.01 -6.13
C THR A 373 21.93 -44.87 -7.63
N PHE A 374 21.25 -43.79 -8.04
CA PHE A 374 21.05 -43.49 -9.47
C PHE A 374 22.38 -43.30 -10.20
N ARG A 375 23.37 -42.70 -9.53
CA ARG A 375 24.73 -42.56 -10.06
C ARG A 375 25.38 -43.91 -10.36
N GLU A 376 25.37 -44.84 -9.42
CA GLU A 376 25.92 -46.20 -9.62
C GLU A 376 25.18 -46.98 -10.73
N ALA A 377 23.84 -46.87 -10.76
CA ALA A 377 23.02 -47.50 -11.79
C ALA A 377 23.35 -46.96 -13.19
N LEU A 378 23.54 -45.64 -13.30
CA LEU A 378 23.89 -44.97 -14.56
C LEU A 378 25.29 -45.37 -15.04
N SER A 379 26.27 -45.50 -14.14
CA SER A 379 27.63 -45.95 -14.47
C SER A 379 27.71 -47.38 -15.02
N LYS A 380 26.74 -48.24 -14.65
CA LYS A 380 26.62 -49.61 -15.19
C LYS A 380 25.80 -49.69 -16.49
N SER A 381 25.14 -48.59 -16.88
CA SER A 381 24.27 -48.56 -18.05
C SER A 381 25.06 -48.32 -19.34
N ARG A 382 24.40 -48.55 -20.49
CA ARG A 382 24.94 -48.21 -21.82
C ARG A 382 25.29 -46.73 -22.01
N TYR A 383 24.81 -45.87 -21.11
CA TYR A 383 25.01 -44.43 -21.19
C TYR A 383 26.28 -43.93 -20.50
N ALA A 384 26.96 -44.77 -19.71
CA ALA A 384 28.18 -44.40 -19.00
C ALA A 384 29.27 -43.82 -19.93
N ARG A 385 29.37 -44.36 -21.16
CA ARG A 385 30.33 -43.91 -22.19
C ARG A 385 30.13 -42.49 -22.70
N TYR A 386 29.01 -41.83 -22.40
CA TYR A 386 28.73 -40.47 -22.85
C TYR A 386 29.11 -39.39 -21.83
N PHE A 387 29.70 -39.79 -20.71
CA PHE A 387 30.16 -38.88 -19.67
C PHE A 387 31.67 -38.99 -19.51
N SER A 388 32.38 -37.87 -19.53
CA SER A 388 33.69 -37.78 -18.87
C SER A 388 33.52 -37.80 -17.35
N LYS A 389 34.62 -38.05 -16.62
CA LYS A 389 34.59 -38.08 -15.14
C LYS A 389 34.07 -36.76 -14.56
N ASP A 390 34.56 -35.63 -15.08
CA ASP A 390 34.16 -34.29 -14.63
C ASP A 390 32.71 -33.96 -15.01
N GLU A 391 32.27 -34.31 -16.23
CA GLU A 391 30.86 -34.14 -16.63
C GLU A 391 29.92 -34.96 -15.75
N PHE A 392 30.34 -36.17 -15.37
CA PHE A 392 29.54 -37.05 -14.53
C PHE A 392 29.33 -36.44 -13.14
N ASP A 393 30.38 -35.93 -12.49
CA ASP A 393 30.25 -35.32 -11.16
C ASP A 393 29.39 -34.05 -11.18
N VAL A 394 29.51 -33.22 -12.23
CA VAL A 394 28.68 -32.02 -12.42
C VAL A 394 27.19 -32.35 -12.56
N MET A 395 26.82 -33.49 -13.16
CA MET A 395 25.40 -33.87 -13.32
C MET A 395 24.69 -34.11 -11.99
N PHE A 396 25.43 -34.51 -10.96
CA PHE A 396 24.92 -34.82 -9.63
C PHE A 396 25.25 -33.74 -8.61
N ASP A 397 25.73 -32.57 -9.07
CA ASP A 397 25.84 -31.39 -8.23
C ASP A 397 24.46 -30.75 -8.00
N ARG A 398 24.10 -30.57 -6.74
CA ARG A 398 22.85 -29.95 -6.30
C ARG A 398 22.84 -28.44 -6.53
N GLU A 399 23.99 -27.78 -6.46
CA GLU A 399 24.10 -26.31 -6.57
C GLU A 399 23.83 -25.85 -8.01
N SER A 400 24.11 -26.69 -8.99
CA SER A 400 23.75 -26.44 -10.39
C SER A 400 22.25 -26.28 -10.66
N TYR A 401 21.34 -26.49 -9.69
CA TYR A 401 19.93 -26.10 -9.80
C TYR A 401 19.67 -24.62 -9.43
N LEU A 402 20.63 -23.97 -8.76
CA LEU A 402 20.53 -22.59 -8.31
C LEU A 402 21.14 -21.56 -9.29
N VAL A 403 21.54 -21.96 -10.50
CA VAL A 403 22.24 -21.10 -11.48
C VAL A 403 21.52 -19.77 -11.74
N ASN A 404 20.18 -19.77 -11.72
CA ASN A 404 19.38 -18.57 -11.96
C ASN A 404 18.93 -17.84 -10.68
N ILE A 405 19.24 -18.37 -9.49
CA ILE A 405 18.69 -17.84 -8.23
C ILE A 405 19.08 -16.38 -8.01
N ASP A 406 20.32 -16.02 -8.35
CA ASP A 406 20.81 -14.64 -8.25
C ASP A 406 20.04 -13.69 -9.14
N GLN A 407 19.81 -14.08 -10.40
CA GLN A 407 19.07 -13.26 -11.35
C GLN A 407 17.60 -13.10 -10.93
N ILE A 408 17.00 -14.16 -10.37
CA ILE A 408 15.63 -14.12 -9.87
C ILE A 408 15.53 -13.21 -8.65
N TYR A 409 16.45 -13.32 -7.69
CA TYR A 409 16.49 -12.43 -6.52
C TYR A 409 16.67 -10.98 -6.96
N LYS A 410 17.58 -10.71 -7.92
CA LYS A 410 17.75 -9.38 -8.51
C LYS A 410 16.47 -8.79 -9.09
N ARG A 411 15.56 -9.62 -9.62
CA ARG A 411 14.25 -9.18 -10.15
C ARG A 411 13.22 -8.97 -9.04
N ILE A 412 13.07 -9.94 -8.13
CA ILE A 412 12.09 -9.88 -7.02
C ILE A 412 12.39 -8.70 -6.11
N PHE A 413 13.65 -8.53 -5.76
CA PHE A 413 14.14 -7.51 -4.87
C PHE A 413 14.72 -6.34 -5.67
N ALA A 414 14.28 -6.09 -6.91
CA ALA A 414 14.86 -5.05 -7.77
C ALA A 414 14.79 -3.66 -7.12
N SER A 415 13.65 -3.31 -6.51
CA SER A 415 13.50 -2.09 -5.70
C SER A 415 14.48 -2.06 -4.52
N GLU A 416 14.72 -3.19 -3.88
CA GLU A 416 15.66 -3.30 -2.76
C GLU A 416 17.13 -3.29 -3.19
N PHE A 417 17.49 -3.88 -4.33
CA PHE A 417 18.84 -3.79 -4.88
C PHE A 417 19.13 -2.38 -5.38
N LYS A 418 18.12 -1.71 -5.93
CA LYS A 418 18.15 -0.27 -6.16
C LYS A 418 18.29 0.48 -4.82
N ALA A 419 17.65 0.01 -3.76
CA ALA A 419 17.77 0.58 -2.42
C ALA A 419 19.13 0.34 -1.74
N ILE A 420 19.91 -0.65 -2.16
CA ILE A 420 21.30 -0.79 -1.68
C ILE A 420 22.13 0.42 -2.12
N ALA A 421 21.85 1.02 -3.28
CA ALA A 421 22.40 2.33 -3.64
C ALA A 421 21.88 3.46 -2.72
N LEU A 422 20.71 3.25 -2.10
CA LEU A 422 19.99 4.19 -1.24
C LEU A 422 20.07 3.88 0.26
N LYS A 423 21.02 3.10 0.80
CA LYS A 423 21.26 2.76 2.25
C LYS A 423 20.03 2.31 3.08
N LYS A 424 18.95 3.10 3.06
CA LYS A 424 17.59 2.92 3.59
C LYS A 424 16.56 3.53 2.61
N VAL A 425 15.55 2.75 2.19
CA VAL A 425 14.31 3.29 1.58
C VAL A 425 13.48 3.92 2.69
N VAL A 426 13.02 5.14 2.46
CA VAL A 426 12.16 5.86 3.41
C VAL A 426 10.70 5.88 2.91
N TRP A 427 10.48 6.02 1.60
CA TRP A 427 9.15 5.90 0.99
C TRP A 427 9.17 5.03 -0.27
N HIS A 428 8.18 4.15 -0.39
CA HIS A 428 7.96 3.35 -1.59
C HIS A 428 7.18 4.11 -2.66
N GLU A 429 7.25 3.63 -3.91
CA GLU A 429 6.53 4.16 -5.08
C GLU A 429 5.03 4.42 -4.80
N TRP A 430 4.35 3.47 -4.16
CA TRP A 430 2.93 3.61 -3.86
C TRP A 430 2.65 4.68 -2.81
N GLU A 431 3.57 4.92 -1.86
CA GLU A 431 3.43 6.00 -0.85
C GLU A 431 3.56 7.36 -1.53
N ILE A 432 4.47 7.46 -2.50
CA ILE A 432 4.65 8.64 -3.33
C ILE A 432 3.40 8.88 -4.18
N HIS A 433 2.86 7.83 -4.81
CA HIS A 433 1.63 7.95 -5.58
C HIS A 433 0.42 8.38 -4.72
N ASP A 434 0.25 7.82 -3.52
CA ASP A 434 -0.81 8.26 -2.58
C ASP A 434 -0.62 9.74 -2.18
N ALA A 435 0.61 10.15 -1.91
CA ALA A 435 0.96 11.54 -1.59
C ALA A 435 0.60 12.51 -2.74
N ILE A 436 0.89 12.12 -3.99
CA ILE A 436 0.54 12.91 -5.18
C ILE A 436 -0.99 12.97 -5.37
N GLU A 437 -1.72 11.88 -5.14
CA GLU A 437 -3.19 11.87 -5.19
C GLU A 437 -3.78 12.85 -4.16
N ARG A 438 -3.25 12.86 -2.93
CA ARG A 438 -3.69 13.80 -1.89
C ARG A 438 -3.39 15.25 -2.26
N LEU A 439 -2.20 15.53 -2.81
CA LEU A 439 -1.90 16.87 -3.32
C LEU A 439 -2.85 17.30 -4.43
N ALA A 440 -3.12 16.42 -5.40
CA ALA A 440 -4.04 16.71 -6.49
C ALA A 440 -5.43 17.08 -5.98
N VAL A 441 -5.94 16.39 -4.95
CA VAL A 441 -7.21 16.72 -4.29
C VAL A 441 -7.25 18.16 -3.80
N VAL A 442 -6.21 18.59 -3.08
CA VAL A 442 -6.15 19.94 -2.49
C VAL A 442 -6.01 21.00 -3.58
N LEU A 443 -5.17 20.76 -4.59
CA LEU A 443 -5.02 21.68 -5.73
C LEU A 443 -6.30 21.81 -6.55
N ASN A 444 -7.00 20.69 -6.78
CA ASN A 444 -8.26 20.70 -7.50
C ASN A 444 -9.30 21.57 -6.80
N LYS A 445 -9.40 21.50 -5.46
CA LYS A 445 -10.27 22.40 -4.70
C LYS A 445 -9.93 23.86 -4.94
N GLU A 446 -8.66 24.21 -4.77
CA GLU A 446 -8.21 25.61 -4.84
C GLU A 446 -8.55 26.25 -6.19
N TYR A 447 -8.45 25.47 -7.27
CA TYR A 447 -8.51 25.99 -8.63
C TYR A 447 -9.75 25.56 -9.44
N VAL A 448 -10.70 24.80 -8.85
CA VAL A 448 -11.90 24.26 -9.53
C VAL A 448 -12.75 25.31 -10.26
N GLY A 449 -12.73 26.56 -9.80
CA GLY A 449 -13.48 27.69 -10.39
C GLY A 449 -12.64 28.68 -11.20
N SER A 450 -11.38 28.37 -11.49
CA SER A 450 -10.51 29.32 -12.19
C SER A 450 -10.93 29.54 -13.63
N LYS A 451 -11.29 30.79 -13.98
CA LYS A 451 -11.69 31.18 -15.35
C LYS A 451 -10.54 31.20 -16.34
N LEU A 452 -9.32 31.42 -15.84
CA LEU A 452 -8.09 31.42 -16.64
C LEU A 452 -7.23 30.21 -16.26
N PRO A 453 -6.46 29.66 -17.21
CA PRO A 453 -5.53 28.58 -16.91
C PRO A 453 -4.51 28.99 -15.84
N ILE A 454 -4.26 28.09 -14.90
CA ILE A 454 -3.23 28.26 -13.87
C ILE A 454 -1.86 28.04 -14.50
N VAL A 455 -0.92 28.94 -14.27
CA VAL A 455 0.45 28.80 -14.76
C VAL A 455 1.21 27.86 -13.83
N LEU A 456 1.45 26.64 -14.29
CA LEU A 456 2.15 25.62 -13.55
C LEU A 456 3.65 25.72 -13.87
N VAL A 457 4.43 26.18 -12.89
CA VAL A 457 5.87 26.39 -13.03
C VAL A 457 6.62 25.22 -12.41
N ALA A 458 7.50 24.58 -13.18
CA ALA A 458 8.33 23.47 -12.71
C ALA A 458 9.78 23.62 -13.18
N PHE A 459 10.73 23.10 -12.42
CA PHE A 459 12.15 23.12 -12.79
C PHE A 459 12.50 21.77 -13.41
N ALA A 460 12.74 21.77 -14.73
CA ALA A 460 12.67 20.59 -15.60
C ALA A 460 13.56 19.42 -15.15
N GLU A 461 14.68 19.69 -14.47
CA GLU A 461 15.59 18.64 -14.05
C GLU A 461 15.09 17.77 -12.89
N ARG A 462 14.35 18.34 -11.92
CA ARG A 462 13.96 17.66 -10.67
C ARG A 462 12.46 17.40 -10.58
N SER A 463 11.63 18.31 -11.08
CA SER A 463 10.18 18.23 -10.86
C SER A 463 9.43 17.48 -11.95
N LEU A 464 10.04 17.16 -13.11
CA LEU A 464 9.29 16.73 -14.31
C LEU A 464 8.50 15.42 -14.12
N VAL A 465 9.07 14.44 -13.41
CA VAL A 465 8.40 13.17 -13.13
C VAL A 465 7.20 13.42 -12.21
N PHE A 466 7.43 14.10 -11.08
CA PHE A 466 6.36 14.50 -10.16
C PHE A 466 5.26 15.29 -10.85
N LEU A 467 5.64 16.26 -11.67
CA LEU A 467 4.74 17.08 -12.46
C LEU A 467 3.88 16.26 -13.40
N GLY A 468 4.47 15.30 -14.13
CA GLY A 468 3.74 14.42 -15.03
C GLY A 468 2.68 13.58 -14.29
N HIS A 469 3.03 13.01 -13.14
CA HIS A 469 2.09 12.27 -12.30
C HIS A 469 0.99 13.16 -11.71
N LEU A 470 1.33 14.39 -11.29
CA LEU A 470 0.39 15.34 -10.73
C LEU A 470 -0.60 15.85 -11.78
N MET A 471 -0.12 16.25 -12.96
CA MET A 471 -0.94 16.82 -14.04
C MET A 471 -2.05 15.89 -14.52
N LEU A 472 -1.82 14.56 -14.54
CA LEU A 472 -2.85 13.58 -14.90
C LEU A 472 -4.04 13.55 -13.93
N LYS A 473 -3.91 14.18 -12.76
CA LYS A 473 -4.90 14.18 -11.68
C LYS A 473 -5.55 15.56 -11.49
N LEU A 474 -5.05 16.59 -12.17
CA LEU A 474 -5.60 17.94 -12.08
C LEU A 474 -6.86 18.06 -12.96
N ASN A 475 -7.92 18.66 -12.42
CA ASN A 475 -9.21 18.82 -13.10
C ASN A 475 -9.52 20.28 -13.50
N PHE A 476 -8.52 21.15 -13.44
CA PHE A 476 -8.61 22.56 -13.85
C PHE A 476 -7.63 22.86 -14.99
N PRO A 477 -7.89 23.87 -15.83
CA PRO A 477 -7.01 24.21 -16.94
C PRO A 477 -5.65 24.69 -16.44
N VAL A 478 -4.57 24.14 -17.00
CA VAL A 478 -3.19 24.52 -16.68
C VAL A 478 -2.43 24.94 -17.93
N THR A 479 -1.53 25.90 -17.77
CA THR A 479 -0.50 26.24 -18.76
C THR A 479 0.85 25.88 -18.15
N LEU A 480 1.56 24.95 -18.78
CA LEU A 480 2.83 24.46 -18.27
C LEU A 480 3.98 25.38 -18.67
N MET A 481 4.81 25.72 -17.69
CA MET A 481 6.05 26.47 -17.88
C MET A 481 7.19 25.72 -17.19
N THR A 482 8.23 25.37 -17.95
CA THR A 482 9.39 24.65 -17.41
C THR A 482 10.67 25.44 -17.60
N PHE A 483 11.55 25.38 -16.59
CA PHE A 483 12.87 26.02 -16.63
C PHE A 483 13.96 24.95 -16.71
N PRO A 484 14.90 25.05 -17.68
CA PRO A 484 15.90 24.02 -17.94
C PRO A 484 17.08 23.98 -16.94
N HIS A 485 17.18 24.92 -15.99
CA HIS A 485 18.35 25.07 -15.11
C HIS A 485 18.10 24.72 -13.62
N LYS A 486 19.21 24.45 -12.91
CA LYS A 486 19.24 24.31 -11.45
C LYS A 486 18.81 25.64 -10.80
N ARG A 487 18.04 25.53 -9.70
CA ARG A 487 17.43 26.65 -8.99
C ARG A 487 18.39 27.74 -8.55
N GLU A 488 19.64 27.38 -8.28
CA GLU A 488 20.65 28.24 -7.67
C GLU A 488 21.20 29.32 -8.62
N ASP A 489 21.12 29.12 -9.94
CA ASP A 489 21.77 29.99 -10.95
C ASP A 489 20.78 30.79 -11.82
N LEU A 490 19.49 30.83 -11.49
CA LEU A 490 18.48 31.49 -12.35
C LEU A 490 18.60 33.02 -12.33
N GLU A 491 19.19 33.57 -13.38
CA GLU A 491 18.96 34.96 -13.78
C GLU A 491 17.69 35.06 -14.64
N ILE A 492 16.91 36.14 -14.47
CA ILE A 492 15.68 36.34 -15.26
C ILE A 492 16.00 36.52 -16.76
N SER A 493 17.25 36.87 -17.10
CA SER A 493 17.78 36.94 -18.46
C SER A 493 17.69 35.58 -19.18
N ASP A 494 17.72 34.48 -18.44
CA ASP A 494 17.66 33.12 -18.98
C ASP A 494 16.21 32.62 -19.18
N ILE A 495 15.23 33.39 -18.71
CA ILE A 495 13.80 33.12 -18.87
C ILE A 495 13.37 33.62 -20.25
N ASN A 496 13.59 32.78 -21.28
CA ASN A 496 13.03 33.01 -22.60
C ASN A 496 11.54 32.63 -22.62
N CYS A 497 10.71 33.45 -21.95
CA CYS A 497 9.26 33.23 -21.90
C CYS A 497 8.48 34.41 -22.47
N ASP A 498 7.36 34.09 -23.11
CA ASP A 498 6.36 35.07 -23.43
C ASP A 498 5.63 35.50 -22.14
N PHE A 499 5.98 36.68 -21.64
CA PHE A 499 5.40 37.25 -20.43
C PHE A 499 3.88 37.51 -20.56
N ASP A 500 3.33 37.57 -21.77
CA ASP A 500 1.89 37.72 -21.98
C ASP A 500 1.11 36.43 -21.65
N LEU A 501 1.78 35.26 -21.68
CA LEU A 501 1.18 33.99 -21.25
C LEU A 501 0.95 33.91 -19.73
N ILE A 502 1.67 34.72 -18.95
CA ILE A 502 1.63 34.68 -17.48
C ILE A 502 1.01 35.92 -16.83
N ARG A 503 0.90 37.02 -17.57
CA ARG A 503 0.35 38.28 -17.06
C ARG A 503 -1.08 38.13 -16.53
N ASN A 504 -1.32 38.65 -15.33
CA ASN A 504 -2.60 38.61 -14.61
C ASN A 504 -3.15 37.19 -14.39
N ARG A 505 -2.31 36.17 -14.41
CA ARG A 505 -2.68 34.79 -14.09
C ARG A 505 -2.26 34.41 -12.68
N ARG A 506 -2.87 33.35 -12.16
CA ARG A 506 -2.41 32.68 -10.94
C ARG A 506 -1.27 31.73 -11.32
N MET A 507 -0.24 31.70 -10.49
CA MET A 507 0.94 30.87 -10.68
C MET A 507 1.04 29.84 -9.55
N LEU A 508 1.33 28.60 -9.92
CA LEU A 508 1.62 27.51 -8.99
C LEU A 508 3.01 26.97 -9.29
N ILE A 509 3.96 27.22 -8.40
CA ILE A 509 5.31 26.66 -8.45
C ILE A 509 5.26 25.25 -7.85
N VAL A 510 5.71 24.25 -8.63
CA VAL A 510 5.62 22.83 -8.29
C VAL A 510 7.02 22.22 -8.15
N ASP A 511 7.26 21.80 -6.91
CA ASP A 511 8.45 21.18 -6.34
C ASP A 511 8.48 19.66 -6.16
N PHE A 512 9.46 18.91 -6.65
CA PHE A 512 9.77 17.63 -6.00
C PHE A 512 10.21 17.84 -4.54
N LEU A 513 11.19 18.72 -4.28
CA LEU A 513 11.74 18.95 -2.95
C LEU A 513 11.96 20.43 -2.67
N ILE A 514 11.57 20.88 -1.48
CA ILE A 514 11.84 22.24 -0.98
C ILE A 514 12.68 22.18 0.30
N HIS A 515 13.76 22.98 0.30
CA HIS A 515 14.70 23.19 1.41
C HIS A 515 15.07 24.68 1.50
N LYS A 516 15.78 25.10 2.55
CA LYS A 516 16.12 26.52 2.80
C LYS A 516 16.84 27.20 1.63
N GLU A 517 17.74 26.48 0.95
CA GLU A 517 18.54 27.02 -0.16
C GLU A 517 17.79 27.03 -1.50
N SER A 518 16.49 26.69 -1.51
CA SER A 518 15.70 26.65 -2.75
C SER A 518 15.50 28.02 -3.41
N ASN A 519 15.81 29.14 -2.73
CA ASN A 519 15.82 30.52 -3.27
C ASN A 519 14.55 30.91 -4.07
N LEU A 520 13.39 30.36 -3.69
CA LEU A 520 12.13 30.59 -4.39
C LEU A 520 11.63 32.02 -4.24
N ASP A 521 11.88 32.62 -3.07
CA ASP A 521 11.64 34.03 -2.76
C ASP A 521 12.32 34.96 -3.79
N ASN A 522 13.62 34.76 -4.05
CA ASN A 522 14.35 35.57 -5.02
C ASN A 522 13.78 35.42 -6.43
N PHE A 523 13.42 34.19 -6.85
CA PHE A 523 12.76 33.96 -8.13
C PHE A 523 11.41 34.67 -8.23
N ILE A 524 10.58 34.57 -7.20
CA ILE A 524 9.25 35.20 -7.15
C ILE A 524 9.39 36.74 -7.17
N ASP A 525 10.29 37.31 -6.37
CA ASP A 525 10.57 38.75 -6.32
C ASP A 525 11.03 39.27 -7.68
N LYS A 526 11.95 38.55 -8.31
CA LYS A 526 12.46 38.85 -9.64
C LYS A 526 11.35 38.81 -10.69
N LEU A 527 10.50 37.79 -10.66
CA LEU A 527 9.41 37.63 -11.63
C LEU A 527 8.31 38.68 -11.46
N THR A 528 7.90 38.97 -10.22
CA THR A 528 6.87 39.97 -9.89
C THR A 528 7.29 41.40 -10.22
N ARG A 529 8.60 41.69 -10.29
CA ARG A 529 9.11 42.96 -10.84
C ARG A 529 8.91 43.11 -12.35
N LYS A 530 8.82 42.02 -13.11
CA LYS A 530 8.66 42.04 -14.58
C LYS A 530 7.22 41.82 -15.04
N VAL A 531 6.42 41.08 -14.27
CA VAL A 531 5.03 40.74 -14.62
C VAL A 531 4.12 40.84 -13.41
N THR A 532 2.96 41.47 -13.61
CA THR A 532 1.86 41.43 -12.65
C THR A 532 1.23 40.04 -12.62
N LEU A 533 1.22 39.40 -11.45
CA LEU A 533 0.57 38.11 -11.19
C LEU A 533 -0.62 38.31 -10.24
N THR A 534 -1.64 37.46 -10.37
CA THR A 534 -2.81 37.50 -9.49
C THR A 534 -2.53 36.88 -8.13
N ASP A 535 -1.75 35.81 -8.13
CA ASP A 535 -1.41 34.98 -6.98
C ASP A 535 -0.20 34.12 -7.35
N VAL A 536 0.67 33.85 -6.38
CA VAL A 536 1.78 32.91 -6.51
C VAL A 536 1.74 31.96 -5.32
N LYS A 537 1.56 30.68 -5.60
CA LYS A 537 1.58 29.62 -4.59
C LYS A 537 2.65 28.58 -4.87
N ILE A 538 3.06 27.91 -3.81
CA ILE A 538 4.13 26.91 -3.84
C ILE A 538 3.56 25.57 -3.35
N CYS A 539 3.74 24.53 -4.16
CA CYS A 539 3.37 23.16 -3.85
C CYS A 539 4.60 22.26 -3.97
N ALA A 540 4.82 21.38 -3.00
CA ALA A 540 5.92 20.42 -3.02
C ALA A 540 5.46 18.99 -2.72
N LEU A 541 6.09 18.00 -3.34
CA LEU A 541 5.96 16.62 -2.89
C LEU A 541 6.63 16.45 -1.52
N LEU A 542 7.86 16.94 -1.39
CA LEU A 542 8.68 16.87 -0.18
C LEU A 542 9.03 18.27 0.34
N LYS A 543 8.95 18.48 1.65
CA LYS A 543 9.37 19.72 2.33
C LYS A 543 10.25 19.39 3.54
N PHE A 544 11.44 19.98 3.64
CA PHE A 544 12.24 19.88 4.86
C PHE A 544 11.57 20.62 6.02
N LYS A 545 11.56 20.00 7.21
CA LYS A 545 10.94 20.56 8.41
C LYS A 545 11.57 21.87 8.89
N ASP A 546 12.82 22.10 8.52
CA ASP A 546 13.53 23.32 8.87
C ASP A 546 13.15 24.51 7.98
N VAL A 547 12.36 24.30 6.92
CA VAL A 547 11.75 25.35 6.11
C VAL A 547 10.57 25.97 6.88
N THR A 548 10.83 27.13 7.47
CA THR A 548 9.83 27.96 8.15
C THR A 548 9.24 29.02 7.22
N ASP A 549 8.09 29.58 7.59
CA ASP A 549 7.42 30.65 6.85
C ASP A 549 8.22 31.98 6.84
N GLU A 550 9.31 32.07 7.61
CA GLU A 550 10.23 33.20 7.58
C GLU A 550 11.03 33.31 6.27
N TYR A 551 11.24 32.18 5.57
CA TYR A 551 11.96 32.17 4.28
C TYR A 551 10.99 32.42 3.11
N PHE A 552 10.00 31.54 2.98
CA PHE A 552 8.90 31.66 2.02
C PHE A 552 7.78 30.69 2.42
N VAL A 553 6.55 31.03 2.07
CA VAL A 553 5.38 30.23 2.45
C VAL A 553 5.18 29.09 1.45
N VAL A 554 5.37 27.85 1.92
CA VAL A 554 4.98 26.65 1.16
C VAL A 554 3.49 26.40 1.42
N ASN A 555 2.64 26.64 0.41
CA ASN A 555 1.20 26.51 0.58
C ASN A 555 0.76 25.06 0.79
N TRP A 556 1.42 24.11 0.11
CA TRP A 556 1.11 22.69 0.25
C TRP A 556 2.37 21.83 0.15
N SER A 557 2.49 20.84 1.04
CA SER A 557 3.49 19.79 0.97
C SER A 557 2.87 18.44 1.28
N ALA A 558 3.24 17.39 0.53
CA ALA A 558 2.67 16.06 0.77
C ALA A 558 3.36 15.32 1.92
N ILE A 559 4.68 15.45 2.00
CA ILE A 559 5.54 14.72 2.94
C ILE A 559 6.50 15.72 3.58
N GLU A 560 6.54 15.74 4.91
CA GLU A 560 7.56 16.44 5.67
C GLU A 560 8.74 15.52 5.97
N CYS A 561 9.95 16.07 5.85
CA CYS A 561 11.19 15.31 5.92
C CYS A 561 12.26 16.02 6.76
N GLU A 562 13.11 15.25 7.44
CA GLU A 562 14.28 15.84 8.11
C GLU A 562 15.36 16.17 7.07
N PRO A 563 16.14 17.26 7.23
CA PRO A 563 17.25 17.56 6.33
C PRO A 563 18.32 16.45 6.26
N ASP A 564 18.46 15.69 7.34
CA ASP A 564 19.41 14.58 7.46
C ASP A 564 18.84 13.25 6.90
N ASP A 565 17.55 13.20 6.57
CA ASP A 565 17.01 12.15 5.72
C ASP A 565 17.47 12.49 4.29
N PHE A 566 18.14 11.58 3.59
CA PHE A 566 18.67 11.85 2.25
C PHE A 566 17.77 11.21 1.16
N TYR A 567 17.63 11.85 -0.02
CA TYR A 567 16.55 11.62 -0.99
C TYR A 567 17.03 11.41 -2.44
N ALA A 568 17.42 10.18 -2.81
CA ALA A 568 17.48 9.81 -4.23
C ALA A 568 16.23 9.04 -4.65
N GLY A 569 15.59 9.52 -5.72
CA GLY A 569 14.42 8.91 -6.36
C GLY A 569 13.23 9.85 -6.50
N PHE A 570 12.42 9.59 -7.52
CA PHE A 570 11.28 10.40 -7.99
C PHE A 570 11.61 11.83 -8.48
N GLY A 571 12.73 11.99 -9.18
CA GLY A 571 13.12 13.27 -9.80
C GLY A 571 14.45 13.76 -9.28
N LYS A 572 15.52 13.31 -9.94
CA LYS A 572 16.92 13.76 -9.86
C LYS A 572 17.34 14.47 -8.55
N ASP A 573 18.00 13.75 -7.66
CA ASP A 573 19.13 14.33 -6.92
C ASP A 573 20.20 13.29 -6.57
N CYS A 574 21.40 13.56 -7.09
CA CYS A 574 22.73 13.24 -6.55
C CYS A 574 23.78 13.75 -7.54
N GLY A 575 24.76 14.49 -7.04
CA GLY A 575 25.85 15.03 -7.86
C GLY A 575 26.62 13.95 -8.63
N SER A 576 26.93 14.27 -9.89
CA SER A 576 27.99 13.68 -10.73
C SER A 576 27.99 12.18 -11.09
N SER A 577 27.17 11.31 -10.51
CA SER A 577 27.09 9.90 -10.92
C SER A 577 25.69 9.51 -11.45
N ASP A 578 25.60 9.26 -12.75
CA ASP A 578 24.36 8.96 -13.49
C ASP A 578 23.62 7.66 -13.11
N SER A 579 24.04 6.95 -12.06
CA SER A 579 23.55 5.60 -11.72
C SER A 579 22.15 5.53 -11.10
N CYS A 580 21.60 6.64 -10.59
CA CYS A 580 20.34 6.65 -9.81
C CYS A 580 19.18 7.36 -10.51
N ARG A 581 19.30 7.69 -11.81
CA ARG A 581 18.19 8.25 -12.58
C ARG A 581 17.04 7.23 -12.60
N HIS A 582 15.83 7.64 -12.19
CA HIS A 582 14.58 6.85 -12.29
C HIS A 582 14.32 5.78 -11.21
N LEU A 583 14.74 6.02 -9.96
CA LEU A 583 14.25 5.20 -8.86
C LEU A 583 12.79 5.57 -8.54
N PRO A 584 11.86 4.58 -8.51
CA PRO A 584 10.45 4.83 -8.21
C PRO A 584 10.21 5.06 -6.70
N ASP A 585 11.19 4.75 -5.87
CA ASP A 585 11.19 4.89 -4.40
C ASP A 585 12.13 6.04 -3.98
N ILE A 586 11.95 6.57 -2.77
CA ILE A 586 12.80 7.61 -2.16
C ILE A 586 13.64 7.01 -1.02
N GLY A 587 14.95 7.24 -1.01
CA GLY A 587 15.85 6.77 0.07
C GLY A 587 17.24 7.44 0.16
N ILE A 588 18.03 7.02 1.15
CA ILE A 588 19.28 7.63 1.65
C ILE A 588 20.55 7.14 0.91
N THR A 589 21.14 7.81 -0.08
CA THR A 589 22.33 7.25 -0.76
C THR A 589 23.56 7.04 0.15
N ILE A 590 24.43 6.11 -0.26
CA ILE A 590 25.73 5.81 0.37
C ILE A 590 26.74 6.93 0.13
#